data_AF-A0A2W6N7Y7-F1
#
_entry.id   AF-A0A2W6N7Y7-F1
#
_cell.length_a   1.000
_cell.length_b   1.000
_cell.length_c   1.000
_cell.angle_alpha   90.00
_cell.angle_beta   90.00
_cell.angle_gamma   90.00
#
_symmetry.space_group_name_H-M   'P 1'
#
loop_
_entity.id
_entity.type
_entity.pdbx_description
1 polymer ?
#
loop_
_entity_poly.entity_id
_entity_poly.type
_entity_poly.pdbx_seq_one_letter_code
_entity_poly.pdbx_strand_id
1 'polypeptide(L)'
;MVITHTVIKNEDAEKHLTEMEKVQLLRLLNKVKAGRASEGKQAVNVYLIVNTDESYAPDVVQILKDNGHWERVHDPDQAEFIQDGDVLVLPETEVGV
;
A
#
# COMPACT_ATOMS: atom_id res chain seq x y z
N MET A 1 9.31 9.14 -5.88
CA MET A 1 8.44 9.26 -4.68
C MET A 1 8.30 7.87 -4.11
N VAL A 2 8.76 7.60 -2.88
CA VAL A 2 8.56 6.28 -2.25
C VAL A 2 7.39 6.40 -1.30
N ILE A 3 6.19 6.35 -1.89
CA ILE A 3 4.92 6.11 -1.22
C ILE A 3 4.39 4.82 -1.82
N THR A 4 4.16 3.80 -1.01
CA THR A 4 3.82 2.45 -1.48
C THR A 4 2.35 2.32 -1.86
N HIS A 5 1.41 2.86 -1.08
CA HIS A 5 0.00 2.96 -1.45
C HIS A 5 -0.65 4.22 -0.85
N THR A 6 -1.67 4.77 -1.51
CA THR A 6 -2.44 5.94 -1.04
C THR A 6 -3.92 5.58 -0.94
N VAL A 7 -4.46 5.65 0.26
CA VAL A 7 -5.90 5.47 0.55
C VAL A 7 -6.38 6.76 1.22
N ILE A 8 -7.46 7.34 0.70
CA ILE A 8 -8.07 8.57 1.23
C ILE A 8 -9.54 8.24 1.49
N LYS A 9 -10.05 8.49 2.70
CA LYS A 9 -11.49 8.41 2.97
C LYS A 9 -12.19 9.54 2.22
N ASN A 10 -13.29 9.23 1.55
CA ASN A 10 -14.06 10.24 0.84
C ASN A 10 -14.52 11.37 1.80
N GLU A 11 -14.88 11.05 3.04
CA GLU A 11 -15.26 12.04 4.04
C GLU A 11 -14.15 13.06 4.34
N ASP A 12 -12.90 12.60 4.43
CA ASP A 12 -11.75 13.49 4.62
C ASP A 12 -11.52 14.36 3.39
N ALA A 13 -11.65 13.78 2.19
CA ALA A 13 -11.57 14.54 0.94
C ALA A 13 -12.66 15.61 0.85
N GLU A 14 -13.90 15.28 1.24
CA GLU A 14 -15.02 16.22 1.25
C GLU A 14 -14.83 17.35 2.26
N LYS A 15 -14.30 17.02 3.44
CA LYS A 15 -14.09 17.97 4.53
C LYS A 15 -12.90 18.89 4.32
N HIS A 16 -11.83 18.41 3.72
CA HIS A 16 -10.54 19.10 3.69
C HIS A 16 -10.15 19.68 2.33
N LEU A 17 -10.72 19.20 1.22
CA LEU A 17 -10.41 19.71 -0.11
C LEU A 17 -11.43 20.76 -0.55
N THR A 18 -10.94 21.78 -1.25
CA THR A 18 -11.79 22.69 -2.01
C THR A 18 -12.40 21.98 -3.23
N GLU A 19 -13.47 22.53 -3.79
CA GLU A 19 -14.09 22.00 -5.01
C GLU A 19 -13.09 21.89 -6.18
N MET A 20 -12.17 22.84 -6.31
CA MET A 20 -11.13 22.80 -7.34
C MET A 20 -10.17 21.62 -7.11
N GLU A 21 -9.75 21.37 -5.87
CA GLU A 21 -8.87 20.26 -5.52
C GLU A 21 -9.57 18.90 -5.72
N LYS A 22 -10.88 18.80 -5.43
CA LYS A 22 -11.68 17.59 -5.72
C LYS A 22 -11.69 17.27 -7.22
N VAL A 23 -11.90 18.30 -8.06
CA VAL A 23 -11.85 18.15 -9.53
C VAL A 23 -10.45 17.73 -9.98
N GLN A 24 -9.39 18.30 -9.40
CA GLN A 24 -8.01 17.92 -9.71
C GLN A 24 -7.71 16.47 -9.30
N LEU A 25 -8.17 16.04 -8.12
CA LEU A 25 -8.04 14.66 -7.64
C LEU A 25 -8.73 13.70 -8.60
N LEU A 26 -9.98 13.99 -9.00
CA LEU A 26 -10.71 13.18 -9.98
C LEU A 26 -9.97 13.07 -11.31
N ARG A 27 -9.40 14.18 -11.81
CA ARG A 27 -8.59 14.20 -13.04
C ARG A 27 -7.37 13.28 -12.93
N LEU A 28 -6.65 13.32 -11.81
CA LEU A 28 -5.48 12.47 -11.58
C LEU A 28 -5.87 10.99 -11.50
N LEU A 29 -6.95 10.66 -10.78
CA LEU A 29 -7.47 9.29 -10.71
C LEU A 29 -7.85 8.76 -12.10
N ASN A 30 -8.51 9.56 -12.94
CA ASN A 30 -8.87 9.16 -14.29
C ASN A 30 -7.65 8.93 -15.19
N LYS A 31 -6.59 9.73 -15.03
CA LYS A 31 -5.33 9.51 -15.77
C LYS A 31 -4.70 8.16 -15.41
N VAL A 32 -4.69 7.79 -14.13
CA VAL A 32 -4.19 6.49 -13.68
C VAL A 32 -5.07 5.36 -14.23
N LYS A 33 -6.40 5.48 -14.18
CA LYS A 33 -7.33 4.49 -14.75
C LYS A 33 -7.07 4.24 -16.23
N ALA A 34 -6.87 5.31 -17.01
CA ALA A 34 -6.57 5.21 -18.44
C ALA A 34 -5.23 4.50 -18.69
N GLY A 35 -4.18 4.83 -17.93
CA GLY A 35 -2.88 4.16 -18.01
C GLY A 35 -3.00 2.65 -17.74
N ARG A 36 -3.68 2.27 -16.65
CA ARG A 36 -3.94 0.87 -16.32
C ARG A 36 -4.69 0.12 -17.42
N ALA A 37 -5.73 0.74 -17.98
CA ALA A 37 -6.50 0.15 -19.07
C ALA A 37 -5.63 -0.07 -20.32
N SER A 38 -4.73 0.86 -20.64
CA SER A 38 -3.81 0.71 -21.77
C SER A 38 -2.77 -0.40 -21.57
N GLU A 39 -2.47 -0.75 -20.32
CA GLU A 39 -1.63 -1.90 -19.94
C GLU A 39 -2.40 -3.22 -19.89
N GLY A 40 -3.69 -3.25 -20.24
CA GLY A 40 -4.55 -4.44 -20.14
C GLY A 40 -4.94 -4.82 -18.71
N LYS A 41 -4.67 -3.95 -17.73
CA LYS A 41 -5.02 -4.15 -16.32
C LYS A 41 -6.44 -3.65 -16.06
N GLN A 42 -7.06 -4.14 -14.98
CA GLN A 42 -8.33 -3.59 -14.50
C GLN A 42 -8.17 -2.09 -14.20
N ALA A 43 -8.98 -1.25 -14.86
CA ALA A 43 -8.83 0.21 -14.82
C ALA A 43 -8.99 0.78 -13.40
N VAL A 44 -9.93 0.23 -12.63
CA VAL A 44 -10.17 0.59 -11.23
C VAL A 44 -9.66 -0.54 -10.34
N ASN A 45 -8.72 -0.23 -9.45
CA ASN A 45 -8.33 -1.18 -8.40
C ASN A 45 -9.45 -1.30 -7.38
N VAL A 46 -9.78 -2.54 -7.03
CA VAL A 46 -10.66 -2.86 -5.91
C VAL A 46 -9.77 -3.30 -4.77
N TYR A 47 -9.82 -2.57 -3.66
CA TYR A 47 -9.08 -2.90 -2.44
C TYR A 47 -10.07 -3.31 -1.35
N LEU A 48 -9.71 -4.33 -0.58
CA LEU A 48 -10.31 -4.57 0.72
C LEU A 48 -9.59 -3.70 1.75
N ILE A 49 -10.30 -2.74 2.35
CA ILE A 49 -9.76 -1.88 3.41
C ILE A 49 -10.34 -2.36 4.73
N VAL A 50 -9.45 -2.67 5.67
CA VAL A 50 -9.81 -3.17 7.01
C VAL A 50 -9.38 -2.11 8.01
N ASN A 51 -10.34 -1.51 8.70
CA ASN A 51 -10.03 -0.58 9.78
C ASN A 51 -9.57 -1.39 11.00
N THR A 52 -8.41 -1.06 11.57
CA THR A 52 -7.73 -1.89 12.57
C THR A 52 -8.20 -1.67 14.00
N ASP A 53 -8.96 -0.60 14.24
CA ASP A 53 -9.60 -0.24 15.51
C ASP A 53 -10.96 -0.92 15.72
N GLU A 54 -11.50 -1.57 14.69
CA GLU A 54 -12.77 -2.28 14.74
C GLU A 54 -12.65 -3.67 15.37
N SER A 55 -13.70 -4.14 16.05
CA SER A 55 -13.69 -5.42 16.78
C SER A 55 -13.45 -6.66 15.91
N TYR A 56 -13.73 -6.57 14.61
CA TYR A 56 -13.50 -7.64 13.63
C TYR A 56 -12.07 -7.67 13.09
N ALA A 57 -11.24 -6.66 13.35
CA ALA A 57 -9.89 -6.58 12.78
C ALA A 57 -9.00 -7.79 13.12
N PRO A 58 -9.00 -8.33 14.36
CA PRO A 58 -8.21 -9.52 14.69
C PRO A 58 -8.60 -10.76 13.86
N ASP A 59 -9.88 -10.93 13.56
CA ASP A 59 -10.38 -12.07 12.79
C ASP A 59 -9.89 -12.00 11.34
N VAL A 60 -9.92 -10.80 10.74
CA VAL A 60 -9.40 -10.59 9.38
C VAL A 60 -7.89 -10.84 9.32
N VAL A 61 -7.15 -10.39 10.33
CA VAL A 61 -5.70 -10.69 10.47
C VAL A 61 -5.47 -12.20 10.54
N GLN A 62 -6.28 -12.93 11.32
CA GLN A 62 -6.14 -14.38 11.43
C GLN A 62 -6.40 -15.08 10.10
N ILE A 63 -7.45 -14.70 9.36
CA ILE A 63 -7.73 -15.22 8.01
C ILE A 63 -6.53 -14.99 7.08
N LEU A 64 -5.92 -13.80 7.11
CA LEU A 64 -4.77 -13.49 6.27
C LEU A 64 -3.53 -14.32 6.66
N LYS A 65 -3.30 -14.56 7.96
CA LYS A 65 -2.24 -15.45 8.46
C LYS A 65 -2.43 -16.89 7.99
N ASP A 66 -3.64 -17.42 8.14
CA ASP A 66 -3.97 -18.80 7.78
C ASP A 66 -3.78 -19.07 6.28
N ASN A 67 -3.83 -18.03 5.45
CA ASN A 67 -3.58 -18.09 4.00
C ASN A 67 -2.15 -17.68 3.59
N GLY A 68 -1.23 -17.45 4.54
CA GLY A 68 0.15 -17.05 4.23
C GLY A 68 0.28 -15.65 3.62
N HIS A 69 -0.72 -14.79 3.81
CA HIS A 69 -0.78 -13.44 3.24
C HIS A 69 -0.57 -12.33 4.28
N TRP A 70 -0.18 -12.67 5.50
CA TRP A 70 0.04 -11.71 6.59
C TRP A 70 1.47 -11.69 7.14
N GLU A 71 2.18 -12.82 7.15
CA GLU A 71 3.57 -12.85 7.59
C GLU A 71 4.46 -12.10 6.57
N ARG A 72 5.59 -11.55 7.03
CA ARG A 72 6.55 -10.89 6.13
C ARG A 72 7.01 -11.91 5.10
N VAL A 73 6.51 -11.79 3.88
CA VAL A 73 7.11 -12.48 2.74
C VAL A 73 8.44 -11.79 2.55
N HIS A 74 9.54 -12.53 2.78
CA HIS A 74 10.87 -12.09 2.39
C HIS A 74 10.81 -11.69 0.91
N ASP A 75 10.93 -10.40 0.63
CA ASP A 75 11.00 -9.88 -0.72
C ASP A 75 12.48 -9.78 -1.10
N PRO A 76 12.99 -10.65 -2.00
CA PRO A 76 14.40 -10.65 -2.37
C PRO A 76 14.84 -9.35 -3.07
N ASP A 77 13.90 -8.53 -3.55
CA ASP A 77 14.17 -7.24 -4.18
C ASP A 77 14.10 -6.06 -3.18
N GLN A 78 13.78 -6.34 -1.90
CA GLN A 78 13.73 -5.34 -0.84
C GLN A 78 14.89 -5.52 0.14
N ALA A 79 15.75 -4.50 0.25
CA ALA A 79 16.78 -4.48 1.28
C ALA A 79 16.14 -4.35 2.68
N GLU A 80 16.14 -5.44 3.44
CA GLU A 80 15.72 -5.47 4.84
C GLU A 80 16.93 -5.19 5.75
N PHE A 81 16.75 -4.34 6.77
CA PHE A 81 17.75 -4.06 7.78
C PHE A 81 17.41 -4.85 9.04
N ILE A 82 18.42 -5.41 9.71
CA ILE A 82 18.28 -6.02 11.03
C ILE A 82 18.61 -4.96 12.07
N GLN A 83 17.72 -4.75 13.05
CA GLN A 83 18.02 -3.88 14.18
C GLN A 83 18.65 -4.72 15.31
N ASP A 84 19.90 -4.39 15.67
CA ASP A 84 20.61 -4.97 16.81
C ASP A 84 20.94 -3.87 17.83
N GLY A 85 20.14 -3.81 18.89
CA GLY A 85 20.17 -2.71 19.85
C GLY A 85 19.90 -1.35 19.18
N ASP A 86 20.87 -0.44 19.28
CA ASP A 86 20.82 0.91 18.70
C ASP A 86 21.42 0.98 17.27
N VAL A 87 21.76 -0.17 16.67
CA VAL A 87 22.44 -0.24 15.37
C VAL A 87 21.51 -0.85 14.31
N LEU A 88 21.43 -0.19 13.15
CA LEU A 88 20.81 -0.75 11.94
C LEU A 88 21.88 -1.47 11.13
N VAL A 89 21.79 -2.80 11.07
CA VAL A 89 22.69 -3.68 10.33
C VAL A 89 22.08 -3.98 8.97
N LEU A 90 22.81 -3.62 7.92
CA LEU A 90 22.52 -4.09 6.56
C LEU A 90 23.08 -5.50 6.39
N PRO A 91 22.31 -6.48 5.87
CA PRO A 91 22.89 -7.75 5.45
C PRO A 91 23.90 -7.46 4.33
N GLU A 92 25.09 -8.06 4.44
CA GLU A 92 26.09 -7.99 3.37
C GLU A 92 25.45 -8.59 2.12
N THR A 93 25.29 -7.76 1.08
CA THR A 93 24.93 -8.28 -0.23
C THR A 93 26.11 -9.11 -0.68
N GLU A 94 25.93 -10.41 -0.91
CA GLU A 94 26.90 -11.22 -1.63
C GLU A 94 27.06 -10.56 -3.00
N VAL A 95 28.09 -9.73 -3.14
CA VAL A 95 28.52 -9.20 -4.43
C VAL A 95 29.13 -10.40 -5.15
N GLY A 96 28.31 -11.06 -5.96
CA GLY A 96 28.75 -12.12 -6.84
C GLY A 96 29.99 -11.67 -7.61
N VAL A 97 31.07 -12.44 -7.47
CA VAL A 97 32.32 -12.34 -8.23
C VAL A 97 32.09 -12.78 -9.68
#